data_AF-A0A8C2AQV6-F1
#
_entry.id   AF-A0A8C2AQV6-F1
#
_cell.length_a   1.000
_cell.length_b   1.000
_cell.length_c   1.000
_cell.angle_alpha   90.00
_cell.angle_beta   90.00
_cell.angle_gamma   90.00
#
_symmetry.space_group_name_H-M   'P 1'
#
loop_
_entity.id
_entity.type
_entity.pdbx_description
1 polymer ?
#
loop_
_entity_poly.entity_id
_entity_poly.type
_entity_poly.pdbx_seq_one_letter_code
_entity_poly.pdbx_strand_id
1 'polypeptide(L)'
;MRNTALILISALIVPTLLGDKGKNYAKENVCQELKAIGIEKFKEMVTVLYSQKFPNGTFQEVSCVADEMTKLAEKCCKDDASPDCYDKGATEISEKSCGKDSPFPKHPGIEQCCTLQGQERKLCLASLRYTADELASLTEPTNEEICTEYTKDKKDYAVRYVYEFARRHRNIPAGFVLNATQNHVRMAERCCRPAVKISCFLQERLQMQSSNIFLRFLSNVCNNQVNLKSFKFGLSAYYGNLLGLSFEEASVISSRFHSGLEKCCLKPQPECMIEELTSFQKVLCSESKLDAMSGDFQKCCKKPALDSLLCVDDLKRQPRQSPDVASPVSSKLCEEAQPHGIDRYLFLSGVNHASISLPVLTTVLNRIKNTVMACCSSADITMCLTEKESKLKKSQALLSKLDETCSRYIRLDLPVFKTLMQKEVQGEGGEKRTQAWLDLAISCCSQRSPAQLCQKLTEDIIKYDDDTV
;
A
#
# COMPACT_ATOMS: atom_id res chain seq x y z
N MET A 1 -27.45 16.22 5.81
CA MET A 1 -28.50 15.28 6.24
C MET A 1 -27.86 14.23 7.13
N ARG A 2 -28.24 14.24 8.42
CA ARG A 2 -27.88 13.37 9.56
C ARG A 2 -26.50 12.70 9.56
N ASN A 3 -25.55 13.39 10.19
CA ASN A 3 -24.43 12.80 10.92
C ASN A 3 -24.96 11.85 12.00
N THR A 4 -24.68 10.56 11.88
CA THR A 4 -24.84 9.59 12.97
C THR A 4 -23.49 8.94 13.24
N ALA A 5 -22.90 9.39 14.36
CA ALA A 5 -21.88 8.75 15.19
C ALA A 5 -20.82 7.88 14.46
N LEU A 6 -19.65 8.47 14.19
CA LEU A 6 -18.39 7.73 14.09
C LEU A 6 -18.05 7.21 15.49
N ILE A 7 -18.10 5.88 15.68
CA ILE A 7 -17.82 5.22 16.96
C ILE A 7 -16.45 4.57 16.89
N LEU A 8 -15.67 4.80 17.96
CA LEU A 8 -14.35 4.25 18.26
C LEU A 8 -14.25 2.75 17.95
N ILE A 9 -13.45 2.41 16.95
CA ILE A 9 -12.99 1.04 16.69
C ILE A 9 -11.60 0.97 17.30
N SER A 10 -11.30 0.08 18.23
CA SER A 10 -9.97 -0.08 18.83
C SER A 10 -9.60 -1.54 18.99
N ALA A 11 -9.01 -2.10 17.92
CA ALA A 11 -8.02 -3.17 17.94
C ALA A 11 -8.50 -4.62 17.88
N LEU A 12 -9.18 -4.97 16.79
CA LEU A 12 -9.29 -6.37 16.37
C LEU A 12 -7.99 -7.02 15.85
N ILE A 13 -6.85 -6.30 15.66
CA ILE A 13 -5.58 -6.97 15.25
C ILE A 13 -4.26 -6.36 15.77
N VAL A 14 -4.17 -5.69 16.93
CA VAL A 14 -2.83 -5.23 17.36
C VAL A 14 -2.52 -5.47 18.83
N PRO A 15 -2.12 -6.69 19.21
CA PRO A 15 -1.43 -6.87 20.47
C PRO A 15 0.02 -6.33 20.40
N THR A 16 0.59 -6.04 19.21
CA THR A 16 1.94 -5.45 19.07
C THR A 16 2.05 -3.95 19.43
N LEU A 17 0.93 -3.24 19.62
CA LEU A 17 0.90 -1.84 20.11
C LEU A 17 0.38 -1.74 21.54
N LEU A 18 0.12 -2.88 22.18
CA LEU A 18 -0.51 -2.98 23.49
C LEU A 18 0.28 -3.90 24.40
N GLY A 19 1.61 -3.82 24.33
CA GLY A 19 2.51 -4.51 25.26
C GLY A 19 2.27 -4.19 26.74
N ASP A 20 1.37 -3.24 27.06
CA ASP A 20 1.24 -2.69 28.42
C ASP A 20 -0.20 -2.42 28.91
N LYS A 21 -1.27 -2.77 28.18
CA LYS A 21 -2.65 -2.40 28.58
C LYS A 21 -3.49 -3.47 29.29
N GLY A 22 -2.92 -4.62 29.61
CA GLY A 22 -3.55 -5.64 30.47
C GLY A 22 -4.66 -6.47 29.80
N LYS A 23 -5.08 -7.55 30.49
CA LYS A 23 -6.00 -8.60 29.99
C LYS A 23 -7.42 -8.09 29.67
N ASN A 24 -7.94 -7.15 30.46
CA ASN A 24 -9.31 -6.65 30.33
C ASN A 24 -9.51 -5.71 29.12
N TYR A 25 -8.44 -5.07 28.65
CA TYR A 25 -8.50 -4.07 27.58
C TYR A 25 -8.93 -4.67 26.22
N ALA A 26 -8.49 -5.89 25.90
CA ALA A 26 -8.87 -6.55 24.65
C ALA A 26 -10.36 -6.93 24.62
N LYS A 27 -10.87 -7.50 25.72
CA LYS A 27 -12.29 -7.84 25.88
C LYS A 27 -13.16 -6.60 25.78
N GLU A 28 -12.85 -5.55 26.55
CA GLU A 28 -13.62 -4.31 26.59
C GLU A 28 -13.78 -3.69 25.21
N ASN A 29 -12.70 -3.60 24.43
CA ASN A 29 -12.76 -3.02 23.10
C ASN A 29 -13.61 -3.85 22.13
N VAL A 30 -13.44 -5.18 22.12
CA VAL A 30 -14.22 -6.07 21.25
C VAL A 30 -15.71 -6.00 21.59
N CYS A 31 -16.04 -5.92 22.88
CA CYS A 31 -17.43 -5.79 23.32
C CYS A 31 -18.01 -4.41 23.03
N GLN A 32 -17.23 -3.35 23.16
CA GLN A 32 -17.63 -2.00 22.74
C GLN A 32 -17.88 -1.94 21.23
N GLU A 33 -16.99 -2.51 20.43
CA GLU A 33 -17.14 -2.59 18.98
C GLU A 33 -18.41 -3.38 18.61
N LEU A 34 -18.58 -4.59 19.17
CA LEU A 34 -19.76 -5.41 18.94
C LEU A 34 -21.06 -4.67 19.29
N LYS A 35 -21.08 -3.98 20.43
CA LYS A 35 -22.24 -3.17 20.86
C LYS A 35 -22.51 -2.01 19.91
N ALA A 36 -21.46 -1.41 19.34
CA ALA A 36 -21.58 -0.26 18.44
C ALA A 36 -22.07 -0.64 17.04
N ILE A 37 -21.55 -1.72 16.45
CA ILE A 37 -21.81 -2.06 15.05
C ILE A 37 -22.80 -3.22 14.87
N GLY A 38 -23.07 -3.98 15.93
CA GLY A 38 -23.89 -5.18 15.88
C GLY A 38 -23.16 -6.39 15.28
N ILE A 39 -23.72 -7.58 15.50
CA ILE A 39 -23.01 -8.84 15.23
C ILE A 39 -22.71 -9.08 13.75
N GLU A 40 -23.64 -8.74 12.85
CA GLU A 40 -23.47 -8.98 11.41
C GLU A 40 -22.30 -8.15 10.85
N LYS A 41 -22.20 -6.86 11.24
CA LYS A 41 -21.07 -6.00 10.85
C LYS A 41 -19.77 -6.37 11.55
N PHE A 42 -19.85 -6.89 12.77
CA PHE A 42 -18.69 -7.44 13.47
C PHE A 42 -18.10 -8.61 12.68
N LYS A 43 -18.94 -9.53 12.22
CA LYS A 43 -18.51 -10.63 11.34
C LYS A 43 -17.87 -10.12 10.06
N GLU A 44 -18.49 -9.15 9.37
CA GLU A 44 -17.91 -8.52 8.17
C GLU A 44 -16.53 -7.89 8.46
N MET A 45 -16.38 -7.19 9.58
CA MET A 45 -15.11 -6.60 10.00
C MET A 45 -14.05 -7.68 10.20
N VAL A 46 -14.37 -8.76 10.92
CA VAL A 46 -13.44 -9.89 11.08
C VAL A 46 -13.07 -10.51 9.73
N THR A 47 -14.04 -10.64 8.81
CA THR A 47 -13.77 -11.10 7.44
C THR A 47 -12.80 -10.17 6.71
N VAL A 48 -12.95 -8.84 6.80
CA VAL A 48 -11.99 -7.88 6.21
C VAL A 48 -10.59 -8.14 6.76
N LEU A 49 -10.46 -8.16 8.07
CA LEU A 49 -9.19 -8.25 8.79
C LEU A 49 -8.43 -9.55 8.44
N TYR A 50 -9.13 -10.68 8.41
CA TYR A 50 -8.52 -11.96 8.07
C TYR A 50 -8.26 -12.12 6.57
N SER A 51 -9.07 -11.52 5.70
CA SER A 51 -8.82 -11.51 4.25
C SER A 51 -7.60 -10.66 3.89
N GLN A 52 -7.42 -9.51 4.55
CA GLN A 52 -6.22 -8.66 4.39
C GLN A 52 -4.97 -9.37 4.88
N LYS A 53 -5.07 -10.07 6.01
CA LYS A 53 -3.96 -10.80 6.65
C LYS A 53 -3.55 -12.06 5.90
N PHE A 54 -4.53 -12.80 5.39
CA PHE A 54 -4.37 -14.07 4.68
C PHE A 54 -4.94 -13.99 3.26
N PRO A 55 -4.34 -13.20 2.37
CA PRO A 55 -4.88 -12.96 1.03
C PRO A 55 -4.94 -14.21 0.16
N ASN A 56 -4.17 -15.26 0.47
CA ASN A 56 -4.19 -16.54 -0.23
C ASN A 56 -5.11 -17.57 0.45
N GLY A 57 -5.65 -17.26 1.65
CA GLY A 57 -6.63 -18.11 2.30
C GLY A 57 -7.93 -18.16 1.49
N THR A 58 -8.60 -19.29 1.53
CA THR A 58 -9.90 -19.50 0.89
C THR A 58 -11.01 -18.76 1.63
N PHE A 59 -12.14 -18.55 0.95
CA PHE A 59 -13.32 -17.96 1.56
C PHE A 59 -13.79 -18.76 2.78
N GLN A 60 -13.77 -20.10 2.67
CA GLN A 60 -14.21 -21.02 3.71
C GLN A 60 -13.33 -20.91 4.95
N GLU A 61 -12.00 -20.86 4.78
CA GLU A 61 -11.06 -20.73 5.89
C GLU A 61 -11.24 -19.39 6.63
N VAL A 62 -11.33 -18.28 5.88
CA VAL A 62 -11.55 -16.95 6.47
C VAL A 62 -12.90 -16.87 7.16
N SER A 63 -13.95 -17.43 6.55
CA SER A 63 -15.30 -17.46 7.14
C SER A 63 -15.34 -18.27 8.41
N CYS A 64 -14.61 -19.39 8.48
CA CYS A 64 -14.53 -20.21 9.68
C CYS A 64 -13.93 -19.43 10.85
N VAL A 65 -12.86 -18.67 10.62
CA VAL A 65 -12.29 -17.81 11.67
C VAL A 65 -13.27 -16.70 12.08
N ALA A 66 -13.92 -16.07 11.10
CA ALA A 66 -14.91 -15.04 11.38
C ALA A 66 -16.05 -15.56 12.25
N ASP A 67 -16.55 -16.77 11.98
CA ASP A 67 -17.60 -17.41 12.77
C ASP A 67 -17.14 -17.72 14.20
N GLU A 68 -15.93 -18.23 14.40
CA GLU A 68 -15.40 -18.54 15.73
C GLU A 68 -15.20 -17.27 16.57
N MET A 69 -14.65 -16.20 15.97
CA MET A 69 -14.50 -14.90 16.63
C MET A 69 -15.85 -14.25 16.96
N THR A 70 -16.82 -14.37 16.05
CA THR A 70 -18.19 -13.88 16.23
C THR A 70 -18.87 -14.59 17.39
N LYS A 71 -18.81 -15.92 17.45
CA LYS A 71 -19.34 -16.73 18.55
C LYS A 71 -18.66 -16.40 19.89
N LEU A 72 -17.34 -16.18 19.87
CA LEU A 72 -16.60 -15.79 21.06
C LEU A 72 -17.09 -14.44 21.59
N ALA A 73 -17.23 -13.45 20.71
CA ALA A 73 -17.71 -12.13 21.07
C ALA A 73 -19.15 -12.17 21.61
N GLU A 74 -20.07 -12.86 20.94
CA GLU A 74 -21.45 -13.03 21.43
C GLU A 74 -21.54 -13.70 22.80
N LYS A 75 -20.69 -14.70 23.04
CA LYS A 75 -20.65 -15.44 24.31
C LYS A 75 -20.08 -14.58 25.43
N CYS A 76 -18.96 -13.90 25.18
CA CYS A 76 -18.16 -13.28 26.23
C CYS A 76 -18.45 -11.79 26.49
N CYS A 77 -19.22 -11.13 25.61
CA CYS A 77 -19.61 -9.73 25.77
C CYS A 77 -20.96 -9.51 26.45
N LYS A 78 -21.55 -10.57 27.01
CA LYS A 78 -22.73 -10.47 27.87
C LYS A 78 -22.33 -10.02 29.27
N ASP A 79 -23.24 -9.32 29.95
CA ASP A 79 -23.00 -8.76 31.28
C ASP A 79 -22.72 -9.86 32.35
N ASP A 80 -23.26 -11.06 32.14
CA ASP A 80 -23.10 -12.24 33.01
C ASP A 80 -21.89 -13.12 32.65
N ALA A 81 -21.11 -12.76 31.62
CA ALA A 81 -19.97 -13.56 31.20
C ALA A 81 -18.78 -13.43 32.16
N SER A 82 -18.13 -14.57 32.45
CA SER A 82 -16.93 -14.62 33.30
C SER A 82 -15.86 -13.59 32.86
N PRO A 83 -15.11 -12.97 33.79
CA PRO A 83 -14.04 -12.03 33.45
C PRO A 83 -13.01 -12.60 32.46
N ASP A 84 -12.68 -13.89 32.60
CA ASP A 84 -11.69 -14.60 31.78
C ASP A 84 -12.26 -15.30 30.54
N CYS A 85 -13.57 -15.14 30.24
CA CYS A 85 -14.25 -15.80 29.13
C CYS A 85 -13.53 -15.55 27.79
N TYR A 86 -13.22 -14.28 27.50
CA TYR A 86 -12.61 -13.88 26.24
C TYR A 86 -11.18 -14.41 26.11
N ASP A 87 -10.39 -14.33 27.19
CA ASP A 87 -9.01 -14.79 27.20
C ASP A 87 -8.90 -16.30 26.95
N LYS A 88 -9.77 -17.09 27.61
CA LYS A 88 -9.86 -18.54 27.43
C LYS A 88 -10.24 -18.89 26.00
N GLY A 89 -11.32 -18.32 25.47
CA GLY A 89 -11.74 -18.59 24.11
C GLY A 89 -10.74 -18.11 23.05
N ALA A 90 -10.07 -16.98 23.27
CA ALA A 90 -8.99 -16.53 22.39
C ALA A 90 -7.77 -17.49 22.43
N THR A 91 -7.48 -18.10 23.58
CA THR A 91 -6.47 -19.17 23.69
C THR A 91 -6.89 -20.40 22.88
N GLU A 92 -8.13 -20.86 23.04
CA GLU A 92 -8.68 -22.00 22.31
C GLU A 92 -8.62 -21.78 20.79
N ILE A 93 -8.99 -20.60 20.29
CA ILE A 93 -8.87 -20.25 18.86
C ILE A 93 -7.40 -20.25 18.42
N SER A 94 -6.48 -19.75 19.24
CA SER A 94 -5.04 -19.75 18.92
C SER A 94 -4.47 -21.17 18.86
N GLU A 95 -4.90 -22.06 19.75
CA GLU A 95 -4.51 -23.49 19.76
C GLU A 95 -5.11 -24.22 18.56
N LYS A 96 -6.37 -23.96 18.24
CA LYS A 96 -7.04 -24.47 17.03
C LYS A 96 -6.31 -24.04 15.77
N SER A 97 -5.73 -22.84 15.73
CA SER A 97 -4.91 -22.36 14.59
C SER A 97 -3.64 -23.19 14.38
N CYS A 98 -3.11 -23.79 15.46
CA CYS A 98 -1.91 -24.63 15.43
C CYS A 98 -2.18 -26.10 15.08
N GLY A 99 -3.45 -26.50 15.01
CA GLY A 99 -3.83 -27.85 14.60
C GLY A 99 -3.44 -28.14 13.14
N LYS A 100 -2.91 -29.34 12.88
CA LYS A 100 -2.60 -29.80 11.51
C LYS A 100 -3.82 -29.70 10.61
N ASP A 101 -4.96 -30.21 11.09
CA ASP A 101 -6.25 -30.21 10.39
C ASP A 101 -7.09 -28.95 10.69
N SER A 102 -6.45 -27.85 11.13
CA SER A 102 -7.14 -26.59 11.40
C SER A 102 -7.87 -26.10 10.14
N PRO A 103 -9.15 -25.71 10.26
CA PRO A 103 -9.93 -25.14 9.15
C PRO A 103 -9.61 -23.66 8.88
N PHE A 104 -8.60 -23.10 9.56
CA PHE A 104 -8.23 -21.69 9.45
C PHE A 104 -7.18 -21.46 8.36
N PRO A 105 -7.05 -20.20 7.86
CA PRO A 105 -6.08 -19.88 6.84
C PRO A 105 -4.66 -20.22 7.31
N LYS A 106 -3.89 -20.89 6.45
CA LYS A 106 -2.50 -21.24 6.73
C LYS A 106 -1.58 -20.06 6.44
N HIS A 107 -0.38 -20.07 7.03
CA HIS A 107 0.71 -19.15 6.73
C HIS A 107 2.05 -19.83 7.08
N PRO A 108 3.12 -19.67 6.28
CA PRO A 108 4.40 -20.37 6.51
C PRO A 108 4.99 -20.17 7.92
N GLY A 109 4.79 -18.98 8.50
CA GLY A 109 5.23 -18.67 9.86
C GLY A 109 4.34 -19.21 11.01
N ILE A 110 3.20 -19.87 10.72
CA ILE A 110 2.33 -20.41 11.80
C ILE A 110 3.07 -21.46 12.61
N GLU A 111 3.77 -22.38 11.96
CA GLU A 111 4.48 -23.46 12.65
C GLU A 111 5.47 -22.92 13.68
N GLN A 112 6.22 -21.87 13.32
CA GLN A 112 7.15 -21.20 14.23
C GLN A 112 6.41 -20.57 15.41
N CYS A 113 5.31 -19.85 15.17
CA CYS A 113 4.51 -19.26 16.25
C CYS A 113 3.89 -20.31 17.18
N CYS A 114 3.56 -21.49 16.65
CA CYS A 114 2.93 -22.57 17.43
C CYS A 114 3.89 -23.27 18.39
N THR A 115 5.21 -23.05 18.26
CA THR A 115 6.20 -23.49 19.26
C THR A 115 6.15 -22.66 20.55
N LEU A 116 5.68 -21.41 20.46
CA LEU A 116 5.48 -20.51 21.60
C LEU A 116 4.23 -20.91 22.39
N GLN A 117 4.06 -20.36 23.60
CA GLN A 117 2.91 -20.63 24.46
C GLN A 117 2.21 -19.34 24.92
N GLY A 118 0.97 -19.47 25.39
CA GLY A 118 0.21 -18.39 26.03
C GLY A 118 0.17 -17.08 25.21
N GLN A 119 0.58 -15.99 25.84
CA GLN A 119 0.54 -14.66 25.23
C GLN A 119 1.54 -14.48 24.08
N GLU A 120 2.71 -15.12 24.15
CA GLU A 120 3.73 -15.03 23.11
C GLU A 120 3.24 -15.65 21.80
N ARG A 121 2.57 -16.80 21.89
CA ARG A 121 1.90 -17.42 20.73
C ARG A 121 0.87 -16.47 20.12
N LYS A 122 0.01 -15.87 20.95
CA LYS A 122 -1.02 -14.92 20.49
C LYS A 122 -0.40 -13.71 19.77
N LEU A 123 0.66 -13.14 20.34
CA LEU A 123 1.40 -12.02 19.75
C LEU A 123 2.05 -12.40 18.41
N CYS A 124 2.73 -13.55 18.37
CA CYS A 124 3.36 -14.06 17.15
C CYS A 124 2.32 -14.28 16.05
N LEU A 125 1.26 -15.06 16.32
CA LEU A 125 0.18 -15.30 15.37
C LEU A 125 -0.48 -14.00 14.90
N ALA A 126 -0.65 -13.01 15.78
CA ALA A 126 -1.20 -11.71 15.42
C ALA A 126 -0.31 -10.93 14.43
N SER A 127 1.02 -11.03 14.59
CA SER A 127 2.02 -10.36 13.74
C SER A 127 2.21 -10.99 12.35
N LEU A 128 1.74 -12.23 12.14
CA LEU A 128 1.89 -12.90 10.85
C LEU A 128 1.20 -12.13 9.73
N ARG A 129 1.91 -11.89 8.63
CA ARG A 129 1.39 -11.28 7.42
C ARG A 129 2.02 -11.94 6.22
N TYR A 130 1.20 -12.23 5.22
CA TYR A 130 1.72 -12.70 3.94
C TYR A 130 2.47 -11.59 3.21
N THR A 131 3.71 -11.87 2.86
CA THR A 131 4.44 -11.17 1.80
C THR A 131 4.13 -11.87 0.47
N ALA A 132 2.97 -11.57 -0.11
CA ALA A 132 2.56 -12.12 -1.41
C ALA A 132 2.41 -11.01 -2.43
N ASP A 133 2.59 -11.32 -3.71
CA ASP A 133 2.34 -10.39 -4.82
C ASP A 133 0.93 -9.78 -4.72
N GLU A 134 0.78 -8.56 -5.25
CA GLU A 134 -0.53 -7.93 -5.38
C GLU A 134 -1.44 -8.81 -6.23
N LEU A 135 -2.59 -9.19 -5.67
CA LEU A 135 -3.60 -9.92 -6.43
C LEU A 135 -4.12 -9.02 -7.55
N ALA A 136 -4.41 -9.62 -8.71
CA ALA A 136 -5.05 -8.92 -9.81
C ALA A 136 -6.34 -8.22 -9.32
N SER A 137 -6.62 -7.05 -9.90
CA SER A 137 -7.84 -6.30 -9.58
C SER A 137 -9.08 -7.18 -9.71
N LEU A 138 -10.07 -6.94 -8.84
CA LEU A 138 -11.33 -7.68 -8.91
C LEU A 138 -12.01 -7.32 -10.23
N THR A 139 -12.25 -8.32 -11.08
CA THR A 139 -13.07 -8.13 -12.28
C THR A 139 -14.45 -7.67 -11.84
N GLU A 140 -14.88 -6.50 -12.30
CA GLU A 140 -16.19 -5.97 -11.95
C GLU A 140 -17.26 -6.81 -12.66
N PRO A 141 -18.17 -7.49 -11.93
CA PRO A 141 -19.24 -8.24 -12.56
C PRO A 141 -20.25 -7.30 -13.24
N THR A 142 -20.97 -7.83 -14.20
CA THR A 142 -22.11 -7.14 -14.83
C THR A 142 -23.20 -6.84 -13.80
N ASN A 143 -24.06 -5.87 -14.10
CA ASN A 143 -25.18 -5.53 -13.21
C ASN A 143 -26.11 -6.74 -13.01
N GLU A 144 -26.27 -7.55 -14.05
CA GLU A 144 -27.05 -8.78 -14.07
C GLU A 144 -26.42 -9.84 -13.15
N GLU A 145 -25.11 -10.07 -13.25
CA GLU A 145 -24.41 -11.01 -12.36
C GLU A 145 -24.47 -10.56 -10.89
N ILE A 146 -24.29 -9.26 -10.63
CA ILE A 146 -24.45 -8.68 -9.29
C ILE A 146 -25.84 -9.00 -8.74
N CYS A 147 -26.89 -8.77 -9.53
CA CYS A 147 -28.26 -8.99 -9.08
C CYS A 147 -28.62 -10.47 -8.95
N THR A 148 -28.14 -11.33 -9.84
CA THR A 148 -28.32 -12.78 -9.73
C THR A 148 -27.74 -13.31 -8.42
N GLU A 149 -26.48 -13.01 -8.13
CA GLU A 149 -25.84 -13.51 -6.91
C GLU A 149 -26.42 -12.87 -5.64
N TYR A 150 -26.71 -11.55 -5.66
CA TYR A 150 -27.31 -10.86 -4.51
C TYR A 150 -28.72 -11.38 -4.19
N THR A 151 -29.54 -11.68 -5.19
CA THR A 151 -30.91 -12.16 -4.97
C THR A 151 -30.98 -13.63 -4.55
N LYS A 152 -29.98 -14.43 -4.94
CA LYS A 152 -29.84 -15.84 -4.55
C LYS A 152 -29.60 -15.99 -3.05
N ASP A 153 -28.60 -15.28 -2.51
CA ASP A 153 -28.35 -15.22 -1.06
C ASP A 153 -27.69 -13.88 -0.71
N LYS A 154 -28.48 -12.98 -0.13
CA LYS A 154 -28.02 -11.64 0.24
C LYS A 154 -26.88 -11.65 1.26
N LYS A 155 -26.92 -12.58 2.22
CA LYS A 155 -25.94 -12.63 3.32
C LYS A 155 -24.63 -13.21 2.82
N ASP A 156 -24.70 -14.34 2.10
CA ASP A 156 -23.51 -14.95 1.50
C ASP A 156 -22.86 -14.02 0.47
N TYR A 157 -23.65 -13.34 -0.38
CA TYR A 157 -23.15 -12.33 -1.32
C TYR A 157 -22.35 -11.23 -0.62
N ALA A 158 -22.90 -10.64 0.46
CA ALA A 158 -22.24 -9.57 1.18
C ALA A 158 -20.87 -10.01 1.75
N VAL A 159 -20.83 -11.15 2.43
CA VAL A 159 -19.59 -11.65 3.05
C VAL A 159 -18.57 -12.08 2.00
N ARG A 160 -19.00 -12.69 0.89
CA ARG A 160 -18.11 -13.03 -0.24
C ARG A 160 -17.52 -11.80 -0.91
N TYR A 161 -18.32 -10.77 -1.13
CA TYR A 161 -17.84 -9.52 -1.70
C TYR A 161 -16.82 -8.86 -0.75
N VAL A 162 -17.10 -8.83 0.55
CA VAL A 162 -16.15 -8.35 1.58
C VAL A 162 -14.83 -9.11 1.49
N TYR A 163 -14.88 -10.44 1.44
CA TYR A 163 -13.68 -11.28 1.34
C TYR A 163 -12.86 -10.99 0.07
N GLU A 164 -13.49 -11.02 -1.12
CA GLU A 164 -12.78 -10.81 -2.39
C GLU A 164 -12.20 -9.39 -2.52
N PHE A 165 -12.91 -8.41 -1.99
CA PHE A 165 -12.47 -7.02 -2.02
C PHE A 165 -11.34 -6.79 -1.01
N ALA A 166 -11.47 -7.27 0.23
CA ALA A 166 -10.51 -7.07 1.30
C ALA A 166 -9.15 -7.72 1.02
N ARG A 167 -9.11 -8.95 0.47
CA ARG A 167 -7.84 -9.63 0.13
C ARG A 167 -7.02 -8.92 -0.95
N ARG A 168 -7.62 -8.00 -1.71
CA ARG A 168 -6.95 -7.12 -2.68
C ARG A 168 -6.54 -5.77 -2.10
N HIS A 169 -7.11 -5.38 -0.96
CA HIS A 169 -6.88 -4.10 -0.28
C HIS A 169 -6.17 -4.32 1.06
N ARG A 170 -5.01 -4.98 1.03
CA ARG A 170 -4.34 -5.59 2.20
C ARG A 170 -3.71 -4.61 3.19
N ASN A 171 -3.29 -3.45 2.69
CA ASN A 171 -2.43 -2.52 3.42
C ASN A 171 -3.14 -1.21 3.77
N ILE A 172 -4.47 -1.17 3.69
CA ILE A 172 -5.26 0.01 4.06
C ILE A 172 -6.11 -0.26 5.30
N PRO A 173 -6.55 0.77 6.02
CA PRO A 173 -7.41 0.58 7.18
C PRO A 173 -8.70 -0.18 6.84
N ALA A 174 -9.00 -1.18 7.66
CA ALA A 174 -10.12 -2.08 7.46
C ALA A 174 -11.47 -1.35 7.40
N GLY A 175 -11.63 -0.24 8.13
CA GLY A 175 -12.84 0.57 8.07
C GLY A 175 -13.11 1.17 6.69
N PHE A 176 -12.08 1.54 5.91
CA PHE A 176 -12.29 2.01 4.53
C PHE A 176 -12.77 0.89 3.62
N VAL A 177 -12.18 -0.30 3.77
CA VAL A 177 -12.59 -1.51 3.04
C VAL A 177 -14.03 -1.86 3.35
N LEU A 178 -14.39 -1.92 4.63
CA LEU A 178 -15.75 -2.22 5.08
C LEU A 178 -16.78 -1.20 4.58
N ASN A 179 -16.44 0.10 4.61
CA ASN A 179 -17.34 1.12 4.09
C ASN A 179 -17.55 0.98 2.57
N ALA A 180 -16.48 0.72 1.81
CA ALA A 180 -16.57 0.52 0.37
C ALA A 180 -17.43 -0.70 0.02
N THR A 181 -17.24 -1.83 0.71
CA THR A 181 -18.02 -3.05 0.48
C THR A 181 -19.48 -2.88 0.86
N GLN A 182 -19.77 -2.18 1.96
CA GLN A 182 -21.14 -1.88 2.35
C GLN A 182 -21.86 -0.97 1.35
N ASN A 183 -21.17 0.02 0.76
CA ASN A 183 -21.77 0.85 -0.27
C ASN A 183 -22.11 0.05 -1.53
N HIS A 184 -21.24 -0.90 -1.92
CA HIS A 184 -21.52 -1.82 -3.01
C HIS A 184 -22.74 -2.72 -2.73
N VAL A 185 -22.83 -3.30 -1.53
CA VAL A 185 -23.98 -4.13 -1.13
C VAL A 185 -25.28 -3.31 -1.08
N ARG A 186 -25.24 -2.06 -0.61
CA ARG A 186 -26.40 -1.15 -0.64
C ARG A 186 -26.83 -0.79 -2.06
N MET A 187 -25.88 -0.61 -2.98
CA MET A 187 -26.19 -0.41 -4.39
C MET A 187 -26.93 -1.64 -4.95
N ALA A 188 -26.45 -2.86 -4.68
CA ALA A 188 -27.13 -4.08 -5.11
C ALA A 188 -28.54 -4.19 -4.50
N GLU A 189 -28.70 -3.88 -3.20
CA GLU A 189 -29.99 -3.85 -2.53
C GLU A 189 -31.01 -2.92 -3.21
N ARG A 190 -30.58 -1.71 -3.58
CA ARG A 190 -31.43 -0.69 -4.19
C ARG A 190 -31.74 -0.97 -5.67
N CYS A 191 -30.76 -1.46 -6.42
CA CYS A 191 -30.85 -1.52 -7.87
C CYS A 191 -31.34 -2.87 -8.44
N CYS A 192 -31.35 -3.94 -7.63
CA CYS A 192 -31.70 -5.28 -8.10
C CYS A 192 -33.19 -5.65 -8.02
N ARG A 193 -34.11 -4.73 -7.71
CA ARG A 193 -35.55 -5.03 -7.57
C ARG A 193 -36.48 -3.94 -8.15
N PRO A 194 -37.61 -4.31 -8.82
CA PRO A 194 -38.00 -5.65 -9.29
C PRO A 194 -37.31 -6.07 -10.61
N ALA A 195 -36.57 -5.17 -11.26
CA ALA A 195 -35.77 -5.46 -12.46
C ALA A 195 -34.47 -4.66 -12.42
N VAL A 196 -33.40 -5.17 -13.06
CA VAL A 196 -32.11 -4.49 -13.17
C VAL A 196 -32.28 -3.19 -13.95
N LYS A 197 -32.02 -2.05 -13.30
CA LYS A 197 -32.05 -0.73 -13.95
C LYS A 197 -30.65 -0.18 -14.10
N ILE A 198 -30.17 -0.09 -15.34
CA ILE A 198 -28.85 0.50 -15.67
C ILE A 198 -28.72 1.91 -15.08
N SER A 199 -29.78 2.72 -15.14
CA SER A 199 -29.78 4.08 -14.60
C SER A 199 -29.57 4.12 -13.07
N CYS A 200 -30.07 3.13 -12.32
CA CYS A 200 -29.84 3.04 -10.88
C CYS A 200 -28.37 2.76 -10.57
N PHE A 201 -27.78 1.74 -11.21
CA PHE A 201 -26.36 1.41 -11.03
C PHE A 201 -25.44 2.56 -11.45
N LEU A 202 -25.75 3.26 -12.54
CA LEU A 202 -25.00 4.43 -12.97
C LEU A 202 -25.03 5.52 -11.90
N GLN A 203 -26.21 5.84 -11.37
CA GLN A 203 -26.37 6.86 -10.33
C GLN A 203 -25.61 6.49 -9.04
N GLU A 204 -25.71 5.26 -8.57
CA GLU A 204 -25.00 4.79 -7.37
C GLU A 204 -23.48 4.77 -7.59
N ARG A 205 -22.98 4.30 -8.75
CA ARG A 205 -21.54 4.33 -9.09
C ARG A 205 -21.00 5.76 -9.14
N LEU A 206 -21.76 6.71 -9.68
CA LEU A 206 -21.38 8.13 -9.69
C LEU A 206 -21.31 8.70 -8.26
N GLN A 207 -22.26 8.35 -7.39
CA GLN A 207 -22.22 8.75 -5.97
C GLN A 207 -21.00 8.18 -5.23
N MET A 208 -20.57 6.97 -5.58
CA MET A 208 -19.40 6.32 -4.98
C MET A 208 -18.07 6.69 -5.64
N GLN A 209 -18.09 7.43 -6.76
CA GLN A 209 -16.90 7.68 -7.58
C GLN A 209 -15.74 8.28 -6.78
N SER A 210 -16.00 9.34 -6.01
CA SER A 210 -14.96 10.02 -5.22
C SER A 210 -14.34 9.09 -4.17
N SER A 211 -15.16 8.33 -3.45
CA SER A 211 -14.71 7.36 -2.45
C SER A 211 -13.87 6.25 -3.08
N ASN A 212 -14.24 5.77 -4.27
CA ASN A 212 -13.48 4.74 -4.99
C ASN A 212 -12.15 5.25 -5.51
N ILE A 213 -12.09 6.50 -6.00
CA ILE A 213 -10.83 7.14 -6.40
C ILE A 213 -9.92 7.30 -5.18
N PHE A 214 -10.46 7.80 -4.06
CA PHE A 214 -9.72 7.92 -2.81
C PHE A 214 -9.18 6.58 -2.33
N LEU A 215 -9.99 5.52 -2.40
CA LEU A 215 -9.58 4.18 -1.98
C LEU A 215 -8.44 3.62 -2.84
N ARG A 216 -8.46 3.87 -4.16
CA ARG A 216 -7.38 3.49 -5.08
C ARG A 216 -6.09 4.23 -4.76
N PHE A 217 -6.16 5.54 -4.53
CA PHE A 217 -5.03 6.34 -4.07
C PHE A 217 -4.47 5.80 -2.76
N LEU A 218 -5.34 5.60 -1.75
CA LEU A 218 -4.95 5.11 -0.44
C LEU A 218 -4.29 3.72 -0.52
N SER A 219 -4.84 2.83 -1.34
CA SER A 219 -4.27 1.50 -1.58
C SER A 219 -2.89 1.58 -2.20
N ASN A 220 -2.69 2.45 -3.18
CA ASN A 220 -1.39 2.63 -3.81
C ASN A 220 -0.35 3.17 -2.82
N VAL A 221 -0.64 4.28 -2.13
CA VAL A 221 0.33 4.90 -1.22
C VAL A 221 0.65 4.01 -0.02
N CYS A 222 -0.33 3.27 0.51
CA CYS A 222 -0.09 2.34 1.60
C CYS A 222 0.62 1.06 1.16
N ASN A 223 0.31 0.50 -0.03
CA ASN A 223 1.08 -0.61 -0.59
C ASN A 223 2.54 -0.20 -0.79
N ASN A 224 2.77 1.01 -1.30
CA ASN A 224 4.11 1.54 -1.46
C ASN A 224 4.81 1.69 -0.11
N GLN A 225 4.16 2.27 0.90
CA GLN A 225 4.72 2.42 2.25
C GLN A 225 5.11 1.08 2.87
N VAL A 226 4.24 0.08 2.77
CA VAL A 226 4.45 -1.21 3.43
C VAL A 226 5.54 -2.04 2.75
N ASN A 227 5.68 -1.94 1.42
CA ASN A 227 6.53 -2.85 0.66
C ASN A 227 7.83 -2.23 0.12
N LEU A 228 7.94 -0.90 0.02
CA LEU A 228 9.12 -0.24 -0.57
C LEU A 228 10.09 0.26 0.53
N LYS A 229 11.28 -0.34 0.63
CA LYS A 229 12.31 0.03 1.64
C LYS A 229 12.82 1.47 1.55
N SER A 230 12.93 2.00 0.33
CA SER A 230 13.45 3.36 0.07
C SER A 230 12.33 4.35 -0.27
N PHE A 231 11.11 4.09 0.19
CA PHE A 231 9.93 4.88 -0.17
C PHE A 231 10.05 6.37 0.16
N LYS A 232 10.52 6.70 1.37
CA LYS A 232 10.76 8.09 1.79
C LYS A 232 11.68 8.86 0.82
N PHE A 233 12.73 8.21 0.31
CA PHE A 233 13.67 8.84 -0.63
C PHE A 233 13.02 9.03 -2.00
N GLY A 234 12.28 8.02 -2.48
CA GLY A 234 11.47 8.14 -3.69
C GLY A 234 10.45 9.26 -3.59
N LEU A 235 9.75 9.40 -2.45
CA LEU A 235 8.83 10.51 -2.18
C LEU A 235 9.52 11.87 -2.22
N SER A 236 10.75 11.96 -1.69
CA SER A 236 11.52 13.21 -1.74
C SER A 236 11.83 13.60 -3.18
N ALA A 237 12.30 12.66 -4.00
CA ALA A 237 12.51 12.88 -5.42
C ALA A 237 11.19 13.21 -6.16
N TYR A 238 10.10 12.51 -5.83
CA TYR A 238 8.77 12.73 -6.40
C TYR A 238 8.26 14.15 -6.14
N TYR A 239 8.24 14.63 -4.89
CA TYR A 239 7.79 15.98 -4.58
C TYR A 239 8.79 17.05 -5.04
N GLY A 240 10.09 16.77 -5.00
CA GLY A 240 11.11 17.66 -5.56
C GLY A 240 10.96 17.87 -7.06
N ASN A 241 10.56 16.83 -7.78
CA ASN A 241 10.28 16.86 -9.20
C ASN A 241 8.94 17.56 -9.49
N LEU A 242 7.88 17.16 -8.77
CA LEU A 242 6.52 17.65 -8.99
C LEU A 242 6.36 19.14 -8.68
N LEU A 243 6.98 19.60 -7.60
CA LEU A 243 6.78 20.95 -7.04
C LEU A 243 8.00 21.85 -7.21
N GLY A 244 9.07 21.34 -7.83
CA GLY A 244 10.27 22.14 -8.01
C GLY A 244 11.02 22.45 -6.70
N LEU A 245 10.95 21.56 -5.71
CA LEU A 245 11.51 21.80 -4.37
C LEU A 245 12.96 21.38 -4.23
N SER A 246 13.71 22.11 -3.39
CA SER A 246 15.03 21.69 -2.92
C SER A 246 14.97 20.38 -2.13
N PHE A 247 16.12 19.76 -1.86
CA PHE A 247 16.18 18.55 -1.04
C PHE A 247 15.63 18.81 0.37
N GLU A 248 16.02 19.92 0.99
CA GLU A 248 15.62 20.32 2.33
C GLU A 248 14.09 20.39 2.45
N GLU A 249 13.44 21.02 1.47
CA GLU A 249 11.98 21.16 1.47
C GLU A 249 11.28 19.85 1.13
N ALA A 250 11.75 19.13 0.11
CA ALA A 250 11.14 17.88 -0.31
C ALA A 250 11.27 16.79 0.78
N SER A 251 12.37 16.78 1.53
CA SER A 251 12.61 15.82 2.62
C SER A 251 11.66 16.04 3.81
N VAL A 252 11.28 17.29 4.10
CA VAL A 252 10.29 17.60 5.16
C VAL A 252 8.91 17.09 4.76
N ILE A 253 8.48 17.38 3.52
CA ILE A 253 7.19 16.93 2.98
C ILE A 253 7.13 15.41 2.92
N SER A 254 8.15 14.77 2.36
CA SER A 254 8.21 13.31 2.24
C SER A 254 8.22 12.62 3.61
N SER A 255 8.97 13.15 4.58
CA SER A 255 9.01 12.61 5.94
C SER A 255 7.66 12.70 6.62
N ARG A 256 6.96 13.84 6.48
CA ARG A 256 5.63 14.01 7.07
C ARG A 256 4.62 13.03 6.48
N PHE A 257 4.61 12.88 5.15
CA PHE A 257 3.71 11.95 4.48
C PHE A 257 4.00 10.49 4.84
N HIS A 258 5.27 10.08 4.74
CA HIS A 258 5.74 8.74 5.09
C HIS A 258 5.36 8.38 6.53
N SER A 259 5.63 9.26 7.50
CA SER A 259 5.34 9.01 8.92
C SER A 259 3.84 8.82 9.18
N GLY A 260 2.98 9.61 8.53
CA GLY A 260 1.53 9.43 8.62
C GLY A 260 1.07 8.07 8.07
N LEU A 261 1.61 7.67 6.92
CA LEU A 261 1.31 6.36 6.32
C LEU A 261 1.80 5.20 7.20
N GLU A 262 3.03 5.27 7.71
CA GLU A 262 3.62 4.27 8.61
C GLU A 262 2.76 4.07 9.86
N LYS A 263 2.29 5.18 10.44
CA LYS A 263 1.45 5.17 11.64
C LYS A 263 0.06 4.58 11.40
N CYS A 264 -0.53 4.81 10.22
CA CYS A 264 -1.97 4.61 10.02
C CYS A 264 -2.36 3.52 9.01
N CYS A 265 -1.56 3.18 7.99
CA CYS A 265 -1.96 2.26 6.91
C CYS A 265 -2.45 0.90 7.41
N LEU A 266 -1.84 0.39 8.48
CA LEU A 266 -2.12 -0.93 9.03
C LEU A 266 -3.05 -0.90 10.26
N LYS A 267 -3.58 0.26 10.61
CA LYS A 267 -4.55 0.42 11.69
C LYS A 267 -5.94 0.04 11.17
N PRO A 268 -6.80 -0.64 11.95
CA PRO A 268 -8.18 -0.90 11.53
C PRO A 268 -8.98 0.39 11.27
N GLN A 269 -8.67 1.46 11.99
CA GLN A 269 -9.42 2.71 12.06
C GLN A 269 -9.15 3.64 10.87
N PRO A 270 -10.19 4.17 10.19
CA PRO A 270 -10.00 5.16 9.14
C PRO A 270 -9.58 6.53 9.68
N GLU A 271 -9.94 6.88 10.92
CA GLU A 271 -9.76 8.23 11.49
C GLU A 271 -8.29 8.65 11.53
N CYS A 272 -7.41 7.75 11.96
CA CYS A 272 -5.96 7.97 11.96
C CYS A 272 -5.48 8.46 10.59
N MET A 273 -5.90 7.78 9.53
CA MET A 273 -5.49 8.11 8.17
C MET A 273 -6.10 9.43 7.70
N ILE A 274 -7.38 9.68 7.97
CA ILE A 274 -8.06 10.93 7.61
C ILE A 274 -7.36 12.12 8.29
N GLU A 275 -7.06 12.01 9.58
CA GLU A 275 -6.38 13.04 10.35
C GLU A 275 -4.96 13.31 9.84
N GLU A 276 -4.16 12.26 9.60
CA GLU A 276 -2.79 12.42 9.11
C GLU A 276 -2.76 13.00 7.68
N LEU A 277 -3.64 12.56 6.78
CA LEU A 277 -3.75 13.12 5.43
C LEU A 277 -4.23 14.57 5.44
N THR A 278 -5.19 14.92 6.30
CA THR A 278 -5.66 16.30 6.46
C THR A 278 -4.55 17.18 7.03
N SER A 279 -3.81 16.69 8.02
CA SER A 279 -2.66 17.42 8.56
C SER A 279 -1.56 17.57 7.52
N PHE A 280 -1.31 16.55 6.70
CA PHE A 280 -0.33 16.61 5.63
C PHE A 280 -0.72 17.63 4.56
N GLN A 281 -1.99 17.69 4.16
CA GLN A 281 -2.47 18.69 3.21
C GLN A 281 -2.19 20.12 3.68
N LYS A 282 -2.34 20.42 4.98
CA LYS A 282 -2.03 21.75 5.53
C LYS A 282 -0.55 22.12 5.40
N VAL A 283 0.34 21.13 5.55
CA VAL A 283 1.79 21.32 5.36
C VAL A 283 2.12 21.50 3.87
N LEU A 284 1.49 20.69 3.01
CA LEU A 284 1.71 20.72 1.57
C LEU A 284 1.23 22.03 0.93
N CYS A 285 0.07 22.54 1.39
CA CYS A 285 -0.60 23.72 0.86
C CYS A 285 -0.42 24.95 1.75
N SER A 286 0.68 25.06 2.49
CA SER A 286 0.94 26.22 3.35
C SER A 286 1.00 27.51 2.53
N GLU A 287 0.24 28.53 2.93
CA GLU A 287 0.12 29.81 2.20
C GLU A 287 1.47 30.48 1.91
N SER A 288 2.41 30.39 2.85
CA SER A 288 3.76 30.97 2.72
C SER A 288 4.57 30.45 1.52
N LYS A 289 4.19 29.33 0.93
CA LYS A 289 4.85 28.71 -0.23
C LYS A 289 4.00 28.69 -1.48
N LEU A 290 2.71 29.03 -1.38
CA LEU A 290 1.73 28.75 -2.42
C LEU A 290 1.91 29.65 -3.65
N ASP A 291 2.26 30.92 -3.45
CA ASP A 291 2.41 31.91 -4.52
C ASP A 291 3.60 31.61 -5.46
N ALA A 292 4.60 30.86 -4.98
CA ALA A 292 5.75 30.44 -5.77
C ALA A 292 5.48 29.15 -6.58
N MET A 293 4.33 28.50 -6.38
CA MET A 293 3.99 27.22 -7.03
C MET A 293 3.18 27.41 -8.30
N SER A 294 3.09 26.36 -9.12
CA SER A 294 2.32 26.37 -10.37
C SER A 294 0.83 26.67 -10.14
N GLY A 295 0.19 27.35 -11.09
CA GLY A 295 -1.24 27.68 -10.99
C GLY A 295 -2.15 26.46 -10.82
N ASP A 296 -1.77 25.30 -11.36
CA ASP A 296 -2.53 24.05 -11.18
C ASP A 296 -2.38 23.46 -9.78
N PHE A 297 -1.18 23.54 -9.18
CA PHE A 297 -0.99 23.19 -7.78
C PHE A 297 -1.81 24.10 -6.85
N GLN A 298 -1.83 25.40 -7.12
CA GLN A 298 -2.66 26.35 -6.37
C GLN A 298 -4.16 26.01 -6.47
N LYS A 299 -4.66 25.57 -7.63
CA LYS A 299 -6.04 25.10 -7.79
C LYS A 299 -6.31 23.85 -6.98
N CYS A 300 -5.36 22.91 -6.93
CA CYS A 300 -5.51 21.71 -6.11
C CYS A 300 -5.62 22.05 -4.62
N CYS A 301 -4.81 22.98 -4.12
CA CYS A 301 -4.81 23.39 -2.72
C CYS A 301 -6.09 24.13 -2.25
N LYS A 302 -6.96 24.54 -3.19
CA LYS A 302 -8.28 25.13 -2.88
C LYS A 302 -9.38 24.08 -2.65
N LYS A 303 -9.11 22.80 -2.88
CA LYS A 303 -10.08 21.71 -2.69
C LYS A 303 -10.16 21.29 -1.22
N PRO A 304 -11.18 20.51 -0.81
CA PRO A 304 -11.16 19.81 0.47
C PRO A 304 -9.89 18.97 0.64
N ALA A 305 -9.52 18.66 1.88
CA ALA A 305 -8.18 18.10 2.17
C ALA A 305 -7.86 16.82 1.39
N LEU A 306 -8.77 15.83 1.37
CA LEU A 306 -8.55 14.57 0.65
C LEU A 306 -8.55 14.77 -0.87
N ASP A 307 -9.47 15.59 -1.38
CA ASP A 307 -9.55 15.92 -2.82
C ASP A 307 -8.34 16.72 -3.30
N SER A 308 -7.73 17.53 -2.43
CA SER A 308 -6.48 18.23 -2.71
C SER A 308 -5.35 17.25 -2.98
N LEU A 309 -5.21 16.22 -2.13
CA LEU A 309 -4.17 15.21 -2.30
C LEU A 309 -4.35 14.40 -3.57
N LEU A 310 -5.59 14.03 -3.91
CA LEU A 310 -5.90 13.36 -5.18
C LEU A 310 -5.59 14.25 -6.38
N CYS A 311 -5.94 15.54 -6.31
CA CYS A 311 -5.63 16.50 -7.36
C CYS A 311 -4.12 16.68 -7.54
N VAL A 312 -3.36 16.77 -6.44
CA VAL A 312 -1.90 16.88 -6.48
C VAL A 312 -1.25 15.60 -7.01
N ASP A 313 -1.77 14.43 -6.65
CA ASP A 313 -1.34 13.15 -7.24
C ASP A 313 -1.51 13.22 -8.77
N ASP A 314 -2.65 13.66 -9.29
CA ASP A 314 -2.89 13.68 -10.74
C ASP A 314 -2.11 14.78 -11.52
N LEU A 315 -1.30 15.61 -10.86
CA LEU A 315 -0.49 16.64 -11.53
C LEU A 315 0.67 16.03 -12.34
N LYS A 316 0.97 16.65 -13.48
CA LYS A 316 2.10 16.22 -14.33
C LYS A 316 3.43 16.58 -13.69
N ARG A 317 4.25 15.55 -13.47
CA ARG A 317 5.67 15.65 -13.14
C ARG A 317 6.48 16.14 -14.35
N GLN A 318 7.48 16.99 -14.11
CA GLN A 318 8.37 17.50 -15.16
C GLN A 318 9.82 17.21 -14.79
N PRO A 319 10.65 16.66 -15.71
CA PRO A 319 12.06 16.45 -15.44
C PRO A 319 12.71 17.77 -15.00
N ARG A 320 13.40 17.78 -13.86
CA ARG A 320 14.29 18.89 -13.56
C ARG A 320 15.53 18.76 -14.43
N GLN A 321 15.91 19.84 -15.12
CA GLN A 321 17.27 19.99 -15.62
C GLN A 321 18.10 20.58 -14.47
N SER A 322 18.29 19.83 -13.39
CA SER A 322 19.21 20.24 -12.33
C SER A 322 20.64 20.12 -12.89
N PRO A 323 21.44 21.21 -12.93
CA PRO A 323 22.83 21.14 -13.36
C PRO A 323 23.69 20.28 -12.42
N ASP A 324 23.25 20.08 -11.17
CA ASP A 324 23.86 19.16 -10.22
C ASP A 324 23.47 17.71 -10.55
N VAL A 325 24.28 17.04 -11.37
CA VAL A 325 24.33 15.57 -11.40
C VAL A 325 25.09 15.12 -10.16
N ALA A 326 24.48 14.22 -9.40
CA ALA A 326 25.07 13.73 -8.16
C ALA A 326 26.39 12.99 -8.46
N SER A 327 27.54 13.56 -8.05
CA SER A 327 28.82 12.88 -8.19
C SER A 327 28.87 11.64 -7.28
N PRO A 328 29.11 10.43 -7.83
CA PRO A 328 29.07 9.18 -7.07
C PRO A 328 30.31 8.99 -6.16
N VAL A 329 31.36 9.79 -6.30
CA VAL A 329 32.66 9.61 -5.63
C VAL A 329 32.97 10.80 -4.73
N SER A 330 32.24 10.92 -3.63
CA SER A 330 32.54 11.92 -2.60
C SER A 330 32.54 11.24 -1.24
N SER A 331 33.67 11.26 -0.53
CA SER A 331 33.77 10.78 0.86
C SER A 331 32.77 11.46 1.79
N LYS A 332 32.38 12.70 1.44
CA LYS A 332 31.38 13.53 2.14
C LYS A 332 30.01 12.88 2.24
N LEU A 333 29.71 11.87 1.43
CA LEU A 333 28.46 11.11 1.52
C LEU A 333 28.31 10.39 2.86
N CYS A 334 29.42 9.95 3.46
CA CYS A 334 29.44 9.16 4.70
C CYS A 334 29.91 9.98 5.92
N GLU A 335 30.23 11.26 5.75
CA GLU A 335 30.76 12.11 6.83
C GLU A 335 29.66 12.48 7.82
N GLU A 336 29.94 12.30 9.12
CA GLU A 336 29.03 12.71 10.20
C GLU A 336 28.73 14.21 10.20
N ALA A 337 29.67 15.03 9.67
CA ALA A 337 29.52 16.47 9.53
C ALA A 337 28.49 16.90 8.47
N GLN A 338 28.08 15.99 7.57
CA GLN A 338 26.98 16.18 6.62
C GLN A 338 25.84 15.20 6.92
N PRO A 339 25.04 15.47 7.99
CA PRO A 339 23.83 14.70 8.20
C PRO A 339 22.98 14.78 6.93
N HIS A 340 22.56 13.64 6.39
CA HIS A 340 21.82 13.48 5.11
C HIS A 340 22.64 13.47 3.81
N GLY A 341 23.95 13.27 3.83
CA GLY A 341 24.78 13.13 2.60
C GLY A 341 24.23 12.09 1.60
N ILE A 342 23.96 10.86 2.08
CA ILE A 342 23.34 9.80 1.27
C ILE A 342 21.94 10.21 0.78
N ASP A 343 21.12 10.80 1.65
CA ASP A 343 19.74 11.16 1.32
C ASP A 343 19.70 12.20 0.19
N ARG A 344 20.59 13.20 0.24
CA ARG A 344 20.74 14.23 -0.80
C ARG A 344 21.21 13.60 -2.11
N TYR A 345 22.15 12.67 -2.06
CA TYR A 345 22.62 11.94 -3.24
C TYR A 345 21.51 11.11 -3.90
N LEU A 346 20.68 10.41 -3.12
CA LEU A 346 19.52 9.68 -3.63
C LEU A 346 18.46 10.61 -4.22
N PHE A 347 18.21 11.75 -3.57
CA PHE A 347 17.31 12.78 -4.09
C PHE A 347 17.77 13.30 -5.45
N LEU A 348 19.02 13.72 -5.58
CA LEU A 348 19.58 14.22 -6.84
C LEU A 348 19.59 13.14 -7.93
N SER A 349 19.85 11.88 -7.55
CA SER A 349 19.75 10.74 -8.47
C SER A 349 18.31 10.52 -8.99
N GLY A 350 17.30 10.77 -8.16
CA GLY A 350 15.90 10.52 -8.50
C GLY A 350 15.16 11.69 -9.14
N VAL A 351 15.45 12.93 -8.74
CA VAL A 351 14.62 14.11 -9.03
C VAL A 351 14.49 14.47 -10.52
N ASN A 352 15.40 13.97 -11.36
CA ASN A 352 15.38 14.20 -12.80
C ASN A 352 14.50 13.19 -13.58
N HIS A 353 14.03 12.12 -12.92
CA HIS A 353 13.32 11.00 -13.56
C HIS A 353 11.80 11.08 -13.28
N ALA A 354 11.10 11.89 -14.09
CA ALA A 354 9.68 12.22 -13.92
C ALA A 354 8.71 11.15 -14.47
N SER A 355 9.18 10.30 -15.38
CA SER A 355 8.35 9.39 -16.17
C SER A 355 8.20 8.02 -15.52
N ILE A 356 9.18 7.60 -14.69
CA ILE A 356 9.08 6.36 -13.93
C ILE A 356 8.18 6.48 -12.69
N SER A 357 7.54 5.39 -12.31
CA SER A 357 6.74 5.29 -11.09
C SER A 357 7.60 5.19 -9.83
N LEU A 358 7.00 5.48 -8.67
CA LEU A 358 7.66 5.37 -7.36
C LEU A 358 8.24 3.98 -7.09
N PRO A 359 7.53 2.86 -7.35
CA PRO A 359 8.11 1.52 -7.19
C PRO A 359 9.39 1.29 -8.01
N VAL A 360 9.42 1.70 -9.27
CA VAL A 360 10.60 1.56 -10.15
C VAL A 360 11.75 2.42 -9.63
N LEU A 361 11.49 3.70 -9.38
CA LEU A 361 12.48 4.64 -8.87
C LEU A 361 13.10 4.15 -7.56
N THR A 362 12.27 3.80 -6.58
CA THR A 362 12.73 3.37 -5.25
C THR A 362 13.52 2.07 -5.28
N THR A 363 13.23 1.17 -6.22
CA THR A 363 13.98 -0.08 -6.40
C THR A 363 15.43 0.20 -6.80
N VAL A 364 15.63 1.07 -7.78
CA VAL A 364 16.99 1.44 -8.22
C VAL A 364 17.70 2.31 -7.17
N LEU A 365 16.99 3.26 -6.53
CA LEU A 365 17.55 4.04 -5.42
C LEU A 365 17.98 3.15 -4.26
N ASN A 366 17.25 2.08 -3.97
CA ASN A 366 17.63 1.13 -2.92
C ASN A 366 18.94 0.39 -3.27
N ARG A 367 19.14 0.03 -4.55
CA ARG A 367 20.41 -0.55 -5.04
C ARG A 367 21.58 0.42 -4.87
N ILE A 368 21.38 1.68 -5.22
CA ILE A 368 22.37 2.76 -5.04
C ILE A 368 22.70 2.93 -3.55
N LYS A 369 21.67 3.09 -2.71
CA LYS A 369 21.79 3.24 -1.26
C LYS A 369 22.61 2.12 -0.64
N ASN A 370 22.28 0.87 -0.94
CA ASN A 370 22.98 -0.29 -0.39
C ASN A 370 24.45 -0.34 -0.82
N THR A 371 24.74 0.07 -2.05
CA THR A 371 26.12 0.12 -2.56
C THR A 371 26.95 1.18 -1.82
N VAL A 372 26.39 2.38 -1.62
CA VAL A 372 27.06 3.46 -0.86
C VAL A 372 27.21 3.09 0.62
N MET A 373 26.15 2.60 1.25
CA MET A 373 26.18 2.20 2.67
C MET A 373 27.20 1.10 2.95
N ALA A 374 27.40 0.16 2.03
CA ALA A 374 28.42 -0.88 2.18
C ALA A 374 29.85 -0.29 2.24
N CYS A 375 30.09 0.86 1.60
CA CYS A 375 31.37 1.58 1.68
C CYS A 375 31.46 2.51 2.88
N CYS A 376 30.36 3.06 3.40
CA CYS A 376 30.44 3.89 4.60
C CYS A 376 30.94 3.14 5.84
N SER A 377 30.92 1.81 5.81
CA SER A 377 31.47 0.96 6.88
C SER A 377 32.93 0.54 6.64
N SER A 378 33.58 0.95 5.54
CA SER A 378 34.97 0.56 5.24
C SER A 378 35.98 1.45 5.95
N ALA A 379 37.19 0.92 6.18
CA ALA A 379 38.30 1.68 6.76
C ALA A 379 38.77 2.82 5.84
N ASP A 380 38.67 2.63 4.52
CA ASP A 380 38.89 3.67 3.52
C ASP A 380 37.64 3.80 2.64
N ILE A 381 36.83 4.81 2.94
CA ILE A 381 35.56 5.09 2.26
C ILE A 381 35.81 5.53 0.82
N THR A 382 36.82 6.38 0.59
CA THR A 382 37.13 6.93 -0.73
C THR A 382 37.58 5.84 -1.68
N MET A 383 38.47 4.95 -1.22
CA MET A 383 38.91 3.80 -2.01
C MET A 383 37.74 2.89 -2.36
N CYS A 384 36.90 2.53 -1.38
CA CYS A 384 35.73 1.69 -1.64
C CYS A 384 34.75 2.32 -2.62
N LEU A 385 34.43 3.61 -2.47
CA LEU A 385 33.52 4.31 -3.40
C LEU A 385 34.10 4.39 -4.81
N THR A 386 35.42 4.56 -4.93
CA THR A 386 36.12 4.54 -6.23
C THR A 386 36.01 3.16 -6.88
N GLU A 387 36.20 2.08 -6.12
CA GLU A 387 36.00 0.70 -6.61
C GLU A 387 34.56 0.43 -7.05
N LYS A 388 33.57 1.02 -6.35
CA LYS A 388 32.15 0.87 -6.67
C LYS A 388 31.61 1.90 -7.66
N GLU A 389 32.43 2.85 -8.11
CA GLU A 389 32.00 3.97 -8.97
C GLU A 389 31.32 3.48 -10.24
N SER A 390 31.90 2.49 -10.92
CA SER A 390 31.33 1.91 -12.14
C SER A 390 29.92 1.36 -11.91
N LYS A 391 29.70 0.66 -10.78
CA LYS A 391 28.39 0.12 -10.40
C LYS A 391 27.37 1.23 -10.11
N LEU A 392 27.80 2.31 -9.46
CA LEU A 392 26.97 3.47 -9.19
C LEU A 392 26.59 4.18 -10.50
N LYS A 393 27.55 4.40 -11.41
CA LYS A 393 27.32 4.97 -12.75
C LYS A 393 26.36 4.12 -13.58
N LYS A 394 26.50 2.79 -13.58
CA LYS A 394 25.54 1.87 -14.23
C LYS A 394 24.12 2.04 -13.67
N SER A 395 23.99 2.14 -12.34
CA SER A 395 22.68 2.34 -11.70
C SER A 395 22.04 3.69 -12.07
N GLN A 396 22.84 4.76 -12.18
CA GLN A 396 22.36 6.05 -12.68
C GLN A 396 21.94 5.99 -14.16
N ALA A 397 22.75 5.35 -15.02
CA ALA A 397 22.41 5.14 -16.43
C ALA A 397 21.12 4.33 -16.60
N LEU A 398 20.92 3.31 -15.75
CA LEU A 398 19.70 2.51 -15.74
C LEU A 398 18.47 3.35 -15.38
N LEU A 399 18.56 4.27 -14.40
CA LEU A 399 17.47 5.21 -14.10
C LEU A 399 17.08 6.04 -15.33
N SER A 400 18.07 6.58 -16.04
CA SER A 400 17.83 7.38 -17.24
C SER A 400 17.18 6.55 -18.36
N LYS A 401 17.65 5.31 -18.56
CA LYS A 401 17.07 4.38 -19.53
C LYS A 401 15.64 3.98 -19.18
N LEU A 402 15.35 3.71 -17.90
CA LEU A 402 13.99 3.41 -17.42
C LEU A 402 13.06 4.62 -17.64
N ASP A 403 13.52 5.83 -17.34
CA ASP A 403 12.74 7.05 -17.54
C ASP A 403 12.45 7.32 -19.01
N GLU A 404 13.45 7.16 -19.86
CA GLU A 404 13.25 7.29 -21.31
C GLU A 404 12.26 6.25 -21.83
N THR A 405 12.39 4.98 -21.43
CA THR A 405 11.45 3.92 -21.82
C THR A 405 10.03 4.26 -21.37
N CYS A 406 9.84 4.70 -20.12
CA CYS A 406 8.51 5.09 -19.64
C CYS A 406 7.97 6.34 -20.32
N SER A 407 8.82 7.33 -20.60
CA SER A 407 8.46 8.53 -21.35
C SER A 407 7.96 8.18 -22.75
N ARG A 408 8.64 7.25 -23.44
CA ARG A 408 8.22 6.73 -24.76
C ARG A 408 6.92 5.95 -24.66
N TYR A 409 6.78 5.06 -23.68
CA TYR A 409 5.55 4.29 -23.45
C TYR A 409 4.34 5.20 -23.23
N ILE A 410 4.49 6.29 -22.46
CA ILE A 410 3.42 7.25 -22.19
C ILE A 410 3.03 8.04 -23.45
N ARG A 411 3.96 8.26 -24.39
CA ARG A 411 3.75 9.10 -25.58
C ARG A 411 3.32 8.34 -26.82
N LEU A 412 3.60 7.04 -26.90
CA LEU A 412 3.42 6.23 -28.10
C LEU A 412 2.27 5.24 -27.94
N ASP A 413 1.62 4.92 -29.05
CA ASP A 413 0.65 3.81 -29.09
C ASP A 413 1.36 2.47 -28.81
N LEU A 414 0.69 1.58 -28.08
CA LEU A 414 1.26 0.31 -27.64
C LEU A 414 1.86 -0.53 -28.79
N PRO A 415 1.23 -0.67 -29.98
CA PRO A 415 1.85 -1.41 -31.08
C PRO A 415 3.15 -0.78 -31.57
N VAL A 416 3.19 0.55 -31.69
CA VAL A 416 4.38 1.31 -32.14
C VAL A 416 5.51 1.15 -31.12
N PHE A 417 5.19 1.30 -29.83
CA PHE A 417 6.13 1.08 -28.74
C PHE A 417 6.72 -0.33 -28.77
N LYS A 418 5.89 -1.37 -28.92
CA LYS A 418 6.36 -2.77 -29.00
C LYS A 418 7.34 -2.98 -30.16
N THR A 419 7.01 -2.46 -31.34
CA THR A 419 7.90 -2.57 -32.51
C THR A 419 9.24 -1.87 -32.30
N LEU A 420 9.26 -0.72 -31.61
CA LEU A 420 10.52 -0.03 -31.29
C LEU A 420 11.37 -0.85 -30.32
N MET A 421 10.78 -1.36 -29.24
CA MET A 421 11.49 -2.17 -28.25
C MET A 421 12.11 -3.43 -28.86
N GLN A 422 11.39 -4.08 -29.79
CA GLN A 422 11.89 -5.25 -30.53
C GLN A 422 13.07 -4.94 -31.46
N LYS A 423 13.18 -3.71 -31.95
CA LYS A 423 14.29 -3.29 -32.84
C LYS A 423 15.56 -2.93 -32.08
N GLU A 424 15.42 -2.43 -30.85
CA GLU A 424 16.54 -1.93 -30.04
C GLU A 424 17.36 -3.04 -29.38
N VAL A 425 16.77 -4.21 -29.14
CA VAL A 425 17.45 -5.33 -28.48
C VAL A 425 17.84 -6.38 -29.52
N GLN A 426 19.04 -6.27 -30.09
CA GLN A 426 19.60 -7.27 -31.00
C GLN A 426 20.66 -8.13 -30.29
N GLY A 427 20.66 -9.44 -30.56
CA GLY A 427 21.65 -10.39 -30.04
C GLY A 427 21.07 -11.60 -29.28
N GLU A 428 21.95 -12.48 -28.82
CA GLU A 428 21.59 -13.70 -28.08
C GLU A 428 20.94 -13.35 -26.73
N GLY A 429 19.76 -13.93 -26.46
CA GLY A 429 18.94 -13.56 -25.29
C GLY A 429 18.15 -12.25 -25.44
N GLY A 430 18.17 -11.60 -26.61
CA GLY A 430 17.49 -10.34 -26.87
C GLY A 430 15.97 -10.39 -26.73
N GLU A 431 15.33 -11.51 -27.09
CA GLU A 431 13.88 -11.69 -26.95
C GLU A 431 13.43 -11.65 -25.48
N LYS A 432 14.12 -12.36 -24.59
CA LYS A 432 13.82 -12.36 -23.14
C LYS A 432 14.01 -10.98 -22.53
N ARG A 433 15.09 -10.28 -22.88
CA ARG A 433 15.31 -8.89 -22.41
C ARG A 433 14.24 -7.95 -22.93
N THR A 434 13.87 -8.06 -24.20
CA THR A 434 12.77 -7.26 -24.79
C THR A 434 11.48 -7.49 -24.03
N GLN A 435 11.13 -8.74 -23.76
CA GLN A 435 9.92 -9.08 -23.03
C GLN A 435 9.93 -8.50 -21.61
N ALA A 436 11.04 -8.61 -20.89
CA ALA A 436 11.17 -8.02 -19.56
C ALA A 436 10.96 -6.49 -19.58
N TRP A 437 11.53 -5.79 -20.56
CA TRP A 437 11.32 -4.34 -20.71
C TRP A 437 9.88 -3.98 -21.07
N LEU A 438 9.22 -4.80 -21.90
CA LEU A 438 7.80 -4.63 -22.25
C LEU A 438 6.90 -4.83 -21.03
N ASP A 439 7.13 -5.91 -20.27
CA ASP A 439 6.35 -6.22 -19.07
C ASP A 439 6.50 -5.11 -18.02
N LEU A 440 7.72 -4.60 -17.82
CA LEU A 440 7.98 -3.45 -16.97
C LEU A 440 7.24 -2.21 -17.49
N ALA A 441 7.36 -1.88 -18.78
CA ALA A 441 6.74 -0.67 -19.32
C ALA A 441 5.22 -0.67 -19.14
N ILE A 442 4.58 -1.78 -19.52
CA ILE A 442 3.12 -1.96 -19.45
C ILE A 442 2.62 -1.93 -18.01
N SER A 443 3.36 -2.53 -17.07
CA SER A 443 2.90 -2.66 -15.69
C SER A 443 3.30 -1.49 -14.80
N CYS A 444 4.40 -0.81 -15.11
CA CYS A 444 5.15 0.03 -14.15
C CYS A 444 5.36 1.49 -14.56
N CYS A 445 5.04 1.89 -15.79
CA CYS A 445 5.13 3.29 -16.21
C CYS A 445 3.88 4.13 -15.87
N SER A 446 2.86 3.51 -15.27
CA SER A 446 1.72 4.22 -14.70
C SER A 446 2.10 4.84 -13.35
N GLN A 447 1.50 5.98 -13.02
CA GLN A 447 1.72 6.62 -11.73
C GLN A 447 1.28 5.72 -10.55
N ARG A 448 0.16 5.01 -10.69
CA ARG A 448 -0.41 4.14 -9.66
C ARG A 448 -0.04 2.68 -9.88
N SER A 449 1.21 2.43 -10.26
CA SER A 449 1.72 1.08 -10.50
C SER A 449 1.84 0.24 -9.21
N PRO A 450 1.64 -1.09 -9.31
CA PRO A 450 1.70 -2.02 -8.18
C PRO A 450 3.13 -2.14 -7.64
N ALA A 451 3.29 -2.00 -6.32
CA ALA A 451 4.58 -1.87 -5.66
C ALA A 451 5.46 -3.12 -5.86
N GLN A 452 4.94 -4.29 -5.48
CA GLN A 452 5.71 -5.54 -5.43
C GLN A 452 6.01 -6.08 -6.83
N LEU A 453 5.03 -6.03 -7.74
CA LEU A 453 5.24 -6.45 -9.13
C LEU A 453 6.31 -5.59 -9.81
N CYS A 454 6.27 -4.27 -9.60
CA CYS A 454 7.25 -3.37 -10.21
C CYS A 454 8.64 -3.47 -9.58
N GLN A 455 8.75 -3.77 -8.28
CA GLN A 455 10.03 -4.15 -7.68
C GLN A 455 10.62 -5.37 -8.39
N LYS A 456 9.84 -6.45 -8.51
CA LYS A 456 10.28 -7.70 -9.15
C LYS A 456 10.71 -7.49 -10.60
N LEU A 457 9.88 -6.82 -11.41
CA LEU A 457 10.19 -6.55 -12.82
C LEU A 457 11.43 -5.64 -12.96
N THR A 458 11.61 -4.67 -12.07
CA THR A 458 12.80 -3.80 -12.08
C THR A 458 14.06 -4.59 -11.67
N GLU A 459 13.95 -5.48 -10.69
CA GLU A 459 15.05 -6.38 -10.28
C GLU A 459 15.45 -7.34 -11.39
N ASP A 460 14.50 -7.84 -12.18
CA ASP A 460 14.79 -8.69 -13.33
C ASP A 460 15.54 -7.91 -14.43
N ILE A 461 15.15 -6.65 -14.69
CA ILE A 461 15.91 -5.75 -15.58
C ILE A 461 17.34 -5.50 -15.07
N ILE A 462 17.49 -5.27 -13.76
CA ILE A 462 18.79 -5.06 -13.11
C ILE A 462 19.72 -6.26 -13.33
N LYS A 463 19.21 -7.50 -13.21
CA LYS A 463 20.01 -8.72 -13.43
C LYS A 463 20.55 -8.77 -14.86
N TYR A 464 19.71 -8.49 -15.85
CA TYR A 464 20.15 -8.50 -17.26
C TYR A 464 21.20 -7.45 -17.59
N ASP A 465 21.15 -6.28 -16.94
CA ASP A 465 22.13 -5.20 -17.12
C ASP A 465 23.47 -5.52 -16.44
N ASP A 466 23.44 -6.30 -15.35
CA ASP A 466 24.62 -6.81 -14.67
C ASP A 466 25.31 -7.96 -15.42
N ASP A 467 24.54 -8.81 -16.11
CA ASP A 467 25.04 -9.98 -16.86
C ASP A 467 25.67 -9.63 -18.22
N THR A 468 25.51 -8.39 -18.72
CA THR A 468 26.13 -7.92 -19.98
C THR A 468 27.61 -7.52 -19.85
N VAL A 469 28.39 -8.27 -19.06
CA VAL A 469 29.85 -8.09 -18.89
C VAL A 469 30.62 -9.00 -19.83
#